data_AF-A0A9E7C6K4-F1
#
_entry.id   AF-A0A9E7C6K4-F1
#
_cell.length_a   1.000
_cell.length_b   1.000
_cell.length_c   1.000
_cell.angle_alpha   90.00
_cell.angle_beta   90.00
_cell.angle_gamma   90.00
#
_symmetry.space_group_name_H-M   'P 1'
#
loop_
_entity.id
_entity.type
_entity.pdbx_description
1 polymer ?
#
loop_
_entity_poly.entity_id
_entity_poly.type
_entity_poly.pdbx_seq_one_letter_code
_entity_poly.pdbx_strand_id
1 'polypeptide(L)'
;MTDDAHAAMAVALEAGLGYTGLRGFEPDPKLFHYLPPTLASRERAVPVILVGDRLKVASSRPDPDLTLVRQRFPYLTVDIVIAPAVEIERALQRASGTS
;
A
#
# COMPACT_ATOMS: atom_id res chain seq x y z
N MET A 1 -1.03 -10.95 16.52
CA MET A 1 -1.77 -10.44 15.36
C MET A 1 -2.66 -9.24 15.69
N THR A 2 -3.31 -9.19 16.87
CA THR A 2 -4.11 -8.02 17.29
C THR A 2 -3.28 -6.76 17.49
N ASP A 3 -2.03 -6.91 17.91
CA ASP A 3 -1.13 -5.79 18.23
C ASP A 3 -0.73 -4.96 17.00
N ASP A 4 -0.33 -5.61 15.89
CA ASP A 4 0.03 -4.93 14.63
C ASP A 4 -1.16 -4.15 14.03
N ALA A 5 -2.37 -4.68 14.13
CA ALA A 5 -3.57 -4.00 13.68
C ALA A 5 -3.90 -2.76 14.53
N HIS A 6 -3.73 -2.84 15.86
CA HIS A 6 -3.90 -1.69 16.74
C HIS A 6 -2.84 -0.61 16.50
N ALA A 7 -1.57 -1.01 16.30
CA ALA A 7 -0.50 -0.08 15.95
C ALA A 7 -0.79 0.64 14.63
N ALA A 8 -1.20 -0.09 13.59
CA ALA A 8 -1.59 0.49 12.31
C ALA A 8 -2.80 1.44 12.43
N MET A 9 -3.78 1.11 13.25
CA MET A 9 -4.93 2.01 13.50
C MET A 9 -4.49 3.30 14.21
N ALA A 10 -3.60 3.21 15.19
CA ALA A 10 -3.06 4.38 15.89
C ALA A 10 -2.33 5.31 14.91
N VAL A 11 -1.46 4.76 14.05
CA VAL A 11 -0.76 5.53 13.01
C VAL A 11 -1.75 6.19 12.04
N ALA A 12 -2.79 5.47 11.62
CA ALA A 12 -3.82 6.03 10.74
C ALA A 12 -4.50 7.26 11.37
N LEU A 13 -4.87 7.14 12.64
CA LEU A 13 -5.52 8.21 13.38
C LEU A 13 -4.59 9.43 13.56
N GLU A 14 -3.36 9.20 14.00
CA GLU A 14 -2.36 10.27 14.22
C GLU A 14 -2.01 11.02 12.94
N ALA A 15 -1.94 10.32 11.81
CA ALA A 15 -1.63 10.91 10.51
C ALA A 15 -2.85 11.48 9.77
N GLY A 16 -4.08 11.29 10.29
CA GLY A 16 -5.32 11.67 9.60
C GLY A 16 -5.56 10.88 8.30
N LEU A 17 -5.08 9.64 8.24
CA LEU A 17 -5.18 8.76 7.07
C LEU A 17 -6.26 7.68 7.28
N GLY A 18 -6.75 7.12 6.18
CA GLY A 18 -7.66 5.97 6.25
C GLY A 18 -6.94 4.70 6.74
N TYR A 19 -7.68 3.78 7.37
CA TYR A 19 -7.20 2.44 7.71
C TYR A 19 -7.83 1.39 6.78
N THR A 20 -7.07 0.36 6.40
CA THR A 20 -7.57 -0.81 5.70
C THR A 20 -6.90 -2.08 6.19
N GLY A 21 -7.68 -3.15 6.36
CA GLY A 21 -7.13 -4.50 6.43
C GLY A 21 -6.90 -5.08 5.03
N LEU A 22 -5.92 -5.95 4.90
CA LEU A 22 -5.57 -6.72 3.69
C LEU A 22 -5.71 -8.23 3.93
N ARG A 23 -6.47 -8.66 4.93
CA ARG A 23 -6.81 -10.07 5.14
C ARG A 23 -7.61 -10.59 3.94
N GLY A 24 -7.10 -11.66 3.31
CA GLY A 24 -7.71 -12.22 2.09
C GLY A 24 -7.54 -11.35 0.84
N PHE A 25 -6.73 -10.30 0.90
CA PHE A 25 -6.40 -9.47 -0.25
C PHE A 25 -5.53 -10.25 -1.24
N GLU A 26 -5.99 -10.35 -2.48
CA GLU A 26 -5.22 -10.85 -3.61
C GLU A 26 -4.72 -9.66 -4.45
N PRO A 27 -3.40 -9.42 -4.51
CA PRO A 27 -2.86 -8.32 -5.29
C PRO A 27 -3.14 -8.49 -6.78
N ASP A 28 -3.67 -7.46 -7.45
CA ASP A 28 -3.76 -7.43 -8.91
C ASP A 28 -2.38 -7.11 -9.51
N PRO A 29 -1.76 -8.03 -10.26
CA PRO A 29 -0.44 -7.80 -10.86
C PRO A 29 -0.39 -6.57 -11.78
N LYS A 30 -1.52 -6.18 -12.39
CA LYS A 30 -1.58 -5.01 -13.28
C LYS A 30 -1.35 -3.70 -12.53
N LEU A 31 -1.71 -3.63 -11.25
CA LEU A 31 -1.54 -2.42 -10.47
C LEU A 31 -0.06 -2.14 -10.12
N PHE A 32 0.79 -3.16 -10.15
CA PHE A 32 2.24 -3.01 -10.01
C PHE A 32 2.92 -2.34 -11.21
N HIS A 33 2.19 -2.09 -12.32
CA HIS A 33 2.66 -1.19 -13.37
C HIS A 33 2.76 0.26 -12.89
N TYR A 34 1.94 0.67 -11.91
CA TYR A 34 1.97 2.01 -11.33
C TYR A 34 2.94 2.12 -10.15
N LEU A 35 2.99 1.07 -9.33
CA LEU A 35 3.89 0.96 -8.18
C LEU A 35 4.81 -0.27 -8.36
N PRO A 36 5.99 -0.11 -8.97
CA PRO A 36 6.89 -1.23 -9.26
C PRO A 36 7.22 -2.05 -8.02
N PRO A 37 7.35 -3.40 -8.11
CA PRO A 37 7.55 -4.28 -6.94
C PRO A 37 8.76 -3.91 -6.06
N THR A 38 9.83 -3.38 -6.65
CA THR A 38 11.02 -2.92 -5.92
C THR A 38 10.72 -1.69 -5.07
N LEU A 39 9.95 -0.73 -5.60
CA LEU A 39 9.47 0.45 -4.88
C LEU A 39 8.44 0.04 -3.82
N ALA A 40 7.49 -0.82 -4.18
CA ALA A 40 6.47 -1.39 -3.29
C ALA A 40 7.10 -2.01 -2.03
N SER A 41 8.13 -2.84 -2.23
CA SER A 41 8.84 -3.50 -1.13
C SER A 41 9.62 -2.51 -0.27
N ARG A 42 10.35 -1.57 -0.89
CA ARG A 42 11.16 -0.58 -0.18
C ARG A 42 10.31 0.35 0.69
N GLU A 43 9.21 0.84 0.13
CA GLU A 43 8.30 1.78 0.79
C GLU A 43 7.22 1.09 1.64
N ARG A 44 7.26 -0.26 1.73
CA ARG A 44 6.25 -1.07 2.42
C ARG A 44 4.84 -0.65 2.02
N ALA A 45 4.60 -0.66 0.73
CA ALA A 45 3.39 -0.15 0.11
C ALA A 45 2.89 -1.12 -0.96
N VAL A 46 1.58 -1.34 -1.04
CA VAL A 46 0.95 -2.18 -2.07
C VAL A 46 -0.18 -1.41 -2.76
N PRO A 47 -0.27 -1.47 -4.09
CA PRO A 47 -1.40 -0.89 -4.77
C PRO A 47 -2.64 -1.78 -4.57
N VAL A 48 -3.76 -1.17 -4.14
CA VAL A 48 -4.98 -1.89 -3.74
C VAL A 48 -6.00 -1.88 -4.86
N ILE A 49 -6.29 -0.70 -5.40
CA ILE A 49 -7.28 -0.51 -6.46
C ILE A 49 -7.01 0.80 -7.20
N LEU A 50 -7.34 0.83 -8.48
CA LEU A 50 -7.38 2.04 -9.30
C LEU A 50 -8.83 2.36 -9.67
N VAL A 51 -9.31 3.53 -9.29
CA VAL A 51 -10.65 4.03 -9.65
C VAL A 51 -10.50 5.35 -10.39
N GLY A 52 -10.75 5.34 -11.69
CA GLY A 52 -10.45 6.50 -12.55
C GLY A 52 -8.95 6.80 -12.55
N ASP A 53 -8.59 7.99 -12.07
CA ASP A 53 -7.22 8.48 -11.91
C ASP A 53 -6.68 8.35 -10.47
N ARG A 54 -7.41 7.66 -9.58
CA ARG A 54 -7.04 7.51 -8.17
C ARG A 54 -6.55 6.11 -7.85
N LEU A 55 -5.26 5.98 -7.58
CA LEU A 55 -4.65 4.75 -7.09
C LEU A 55 -4.66 4.75 -5.57
N LYS A 56 -5.45 3.85 -4.97
CA LYS A 56 -5.38 3.58 -3.53
C LYS A 56 -4.16 2.70 -3.24
N VAL A 57 -3.30 3.15 -2.36
CA VAL A 57 -2.09 2.45 -1.94
C VAL A 57 -2.16 2.22 -0.43
N ALA A 58 -2.12 0.95 -0.02
CA ALA A 58 -1.99 0.60 1.38
C ALA A 58 -0.50 0.62 1.75
N SER A 59 -0.15 1.24 2.88
CA SER A 59 1.22 1.28 3.39
C SER A 59 1.27 0.97 4.88
N SER A 60 2.40 0.44 5.35
CA SER A 60 2.67 0.32 6.78
C SER A 60 3.20 1.62 7.39
N ARG A 61 3.34 2.70 6.61
CA ARG A 61 3.89 4.00 7.01
C ARG A 61 3.00 5.13 6.48
N PRO A 62 2.93 6.28 7.18
CA PRO A 62 2.09 7.39 6.76
C PRO A 62 2.61 8.15 5.54
N ASP A 63 3.92 8.12 5.27
CA ASP A 63 4.58 8.95 4.27
C ASP A 63 5.55 8.14 3.36
N PRO A 64 5.10 7.06 2.68
CA PRO A 64 5.95 6.33 1.76
C PRO A 64 6.49 7.26 0.64
N ASP A 65 7.77 7.11 0.29
CA ASP A 65 8.36 7.93 -0.77
C ASP A 65 7.94 7.40 -2.15
N LEU A 66 6.83 7.96 -2.63
CA LEU A 66 6.25 7.67 -3.95
C LEU A 66 6.56 8.77 -4.98
N THR A 67 7.65 9.51 -4.80
CA THR A 67 8.06 10.59 -5.71
C THR A 67 8.21 10.08 -7.15
N LEU A 68 8.79 8.89 -7.33
CA LEU A 68 8.94 8.28 -8.66
C LEU A 68 7.59 7.96 -9.33
N VAL A 69 6.58 7.55 -8.56
CA VAL A 69 5.22 7.30 -9.08
C VAL A 69 4.61 8.61 -9.56
N ARG A 70 4.69 9.67 -8.75
CA ARG A 70 4.17 11.00 -9.07
C ARG A 70 4.85 11.62 -10.30
N GLN A 71 6.17 11.44 -10.44
CA GLN A 71 6.90 11.91 -11.61
C GLN A 71 6.53 11.15 -12.89
N ARG A 72 6.33 9.82 -12.78
CA ARG A 72 6.00 8.98 -13.94
C ARG A 72 4.54 9.15 -14.38
N PHE A 73 3.63 9.37 -13.42
CA PHE A 73 2.20 9.50 -13.64
C PHE A 73 1.67 10.81 -13.01
N PRO A 74 1.92 11.98 -13.64
CA PRO A 74 1.61 13.28 -13.05
C PRO A 74 0.11 13.54 -12.85
N TYR A 75 -0.74 12.82 -13.57
CA TYR A 75 -2.20 12.89 -13.46
C TYR A 75 -2.79 11.82 -12.54
N LEU A 76 -1.95 10.98 -11.93
CA LEU A 76 -2.40 9.94 -11.00
C LEU A 76 -2.47 10.52 -9.59
N THR A 77 -3.66 10.55 -9.02
CA THR A 77 -3.85 10.84 -7.61
C THR A 77 -3.54 9.59 -6.79
N VAL A 78 -2.59 9.67 -5.86
CA VAL A 78 -2.26 8.56 -4.96
C VAL A 78 -2.94 8.80 -3.61
N ASP A 79 -3.83 7.89 -3.22
CA ASP A 79 -4.54 7.91 -1.95
C ASP A 79 -3.91 6.89 -1.00
N ILE A 80 -3.27 7.38 0.07
CA ILE A 80 -2.57 6.53 1.04
C ILE A 80 -3.54 6.12 2.15
N VAL A 81 -3.58 4.82 2.41
CA VAL A 81 -4.21 4.27 3.61
C VAL A 81 -3.22 3.42 4.39
N ILE A 82 -3.36 3.39 5.70
CA ILE A 82 -2.54 2.58 6.58
C ILE A 82 -3.10 1.16 6.64
N ALA A 83 -2.21 0.17 6.56
CA ALA A 83 -2.52 -1.24 6.80
C ALA A 83 -1.49 -1.86 7.75
N PRO A 84 -1.84 -2.97 8.42
CA PRO A 84 -0.90 -3.68 9.30
C PRO A 84 0.36 -4.12 8.54
N ALA A 85 1.54 -3.97 9.15
CA ALA A 85 2.81 -4.23 8.48
C ALA A 85 2.92 -5.69 8.02
N VAL A 86 2.44 -6.62 8.85
CA VAL A 86 2.45 -8.05 8.51
C VAL A 86 1.54 -8.35 7.31
N GLU A 87 0.44 -7.62 7.17
CA GLU A 87 -0.48 -7.82 6.04
C GLU A 87 0.08 -7.24 4.74
N ILE A 88 0.79 -6.10 4.81
CA ILE A 88 1.57 -5.55 3.69
C ILE A 88 2.64 -6.53 3.22
N GLU A 89 3.44 -7.08 4.14
CA GLU A 89 4.49 -8.04 3.80
C GLU A 89 3.94 -9.28 3.11
N ARG A 90 2.83 -9.83 3.61
CA ARG A 90 2.14 -10.97 2.98
C ARG A 90 1.61 -10.63 1.59
N ALA A 91 1.04 -9.44 1.41
CA ALA A 91 0.56 -8.99 0.11
C ALA A 91 1.72 -8.86 -0.90
N LEU A 92 2.86 -8.33 -0.47
CA LEU A 92 4.07 -8.25 -1.31
C LEU A 92 4.61 -9.65 -1.67
N GLN A 93 4.61 -10.60 -0.72
CA GLN A 93 5.01 -11.99 -0.98
C GLN A 93 4.12 -12.66 -2.03
N ARG A 94 2.80 -12.52 -1.92
CA ARG A 94 1.83 -13.02 -2.92
C ARG A 94 2.08 -12.40 -4.30
N ALA A 95 2.29 -11.09 -4.36
CA ALA A 95 2.58 -10.39 -5.62
C ALA A 95 3.90 -10.84 -6.27
N SER A 96 4.85 -11.34 -5.49
CA SER A 96 6.16 -11.81 -5.94
C SER A 96 6.16 -13.27 -6.42
N GLY A 97 5.08 -14.02 -6.20
CA GLY A 97 5.01 -15.45 -6.50
C GLY A 97 5.82 -16.34 -5.54
N THR A 98 6.32 -15.79 -4.44
CA THR A 98 7.07 -16.54 -3.41
C THR A 98 6.09 -16.87 -2.28
N SER A 99 5.49 -18.06 -2.32
CA SER A 99 4.65 -18.63 -1.25
C SER A 99 5.36 -19.79 -0.56
#